data_AF-A0A940T958-F1
#
_entry.id   AF-A0A940T958-F1
#
_cell.length_a   1.000
_cell.length_b   1.000
_cell.length_c   1.000
_cell.angle_alpha   90.00
_cell.angle_beta   90.00
_cell.angle_gamma   90.00
#
_symmetry.space_group_name_H-M   'P 1'
#
loop_
_entity.id
_entity.type
_entity.pdbx_description
1 polymer ?
#
loop_
_entity_poly.entity_id
_entity_poly.type
_entity_poly.pdbx_seq_one_letter_code
_entity_poly.pdbx_strand_id
1 'polypeptide(L)' 'MLTSNCIDEYRNFFDTTLCAFCEPSDKIMVFCEETHTWYISPTNETDEMFKDRINRCKEEKRNLFFEEWEIFNPNVDVIY' A
#
# COMPACT_ATOMS: atom_id res chain seq x y z
N MET A 1 -10.60 -5.99 -8.25
CA MET A 1 -9.27 -6.63 -8.26
C MET A 1 -8.25 -5.52 -8.33
N LEU A 2 -7.17 -5.60 -7.55
CA LEU A 2 -6.08 -4.64 -7.62
C LEU A 2 -5.21 -4.92 -8.85
N THR A 3 -4.87 -3.88 -9.60
CA THR A 3 -4.00 -3.98 -10.76
C THR A 3 -2.67 -3.27 -10.52
N SER A 4 -1.65 -3.63 -11.29
CA SER A 4 -0.34 -2.96 -11.25
C SER A 4 -0.43 -1.46 -11.57
N ASN A 5 -1.47 -1.01 -12.28
CA ASN A 5 -1.73 0.41 -12.54
C ASN A 5 -1.87 1.23 -11.25
N CYS A 6 -2.39 0.64 -10.17
CA CYS A 6 -2.50 1.31 -8.87
C CYS A 6 -1.12 1.62 -8.27
N ILE A 7 -0.10 0.82 -8.57
CA ILE A 7 1.27 1.07 -8.09
C ILE A 7 1.85 2.30 -8.77
N ASP A 8 1.63 2.45 -10.08
CA ASP A 8 2.11 3.61 -10.82
C ASP A 8 1.42 4.90 -10.34
N GLU A 9 0.10 4.86 -10.11
CA GLU A 9 -0.63 6.00 -9.53
C GLU A 9 -0.14 6.34 -8.12
N TYR A 10 0.15 5.34 -7.30
CA TYR A 10 0.70 5.55 -5.96
C TYR A 10 2.08 6.21 -6.01
N ARG A 11 2.99 5.68 -6.84
CA ARG A 11 4.35 6.19 -6.98
C ARG A 11 4.39 7.63 -7.50
N ASN A 12 3.47 7.99 -8.38
CA ASN A 12 3.35 9.38 -8.86
C ASN A 12 2.94 10.37 -7.77
N PHE A 13 2.36 9.91 -6.66
CA PHE A 13 1.92 10.78 -5.57
C PHE A 13 2.84 10.70 -4.33
N PHE A 14 3.38 9.53 -4.05
CA PHE A 14 4.30 9.29 -2.94
C PHE A 14 5.67 8.84 -3.46
N ASP A 15 6.51 9.80 -3.87
CA ASP A 15 7.82 9.53 -4.49
C ASP A 15 8.81 8.80 -3.56
N THR A 16 8.67 8.97 -2.25
CA THR A 16 9.61 8.43 -1.25
C THR A 16 9.20 7.08 -0.70
N THR A 17 7.97 6.63 -0.99
CA THR A 17 7.39 5.46 -0.33
C THR A 17 7.47 4.26 -1.26
N LEU A 18 8.11 3.17 -0.82
CA LEU A 18 8.16 1.95 -1.63
C LEU A 18 6.77 1.33 -1.73
N CYS A 19 6.35 1.03 -2.95
CA CYS A 19 5.08 0.37 -3.24
C CYS A 19 5.31 -0.78 -4.22
N ALA A 20 4.76 -1.95 -3.91
CA ALA A 20 4.97 -3.19 -4.65
C ALA A 20 3.69 -4.05 -4.70
N PHE A 21 3.56 -4.87 -5.73
CA PHE A 21 2.53 -5.90 -5.81
C PHE A 21 2.98 -7.13 -5.04
N CYS A 22 2.09 -7.70 -4.23
CA CYS A 22 2.30 -8.91 -3.45
C CYS A 22 1.68 -10.10 -4.18
N GLU A 23 2.48 -10.78 -5.00
CA GLU A 23 2.10 -12.05 -5.61
C GLU A 23 2.35 -13.22 -4.64
N PRO A 24 1.47 -14.23 -4.58
CA PRO A 24 0.30 -14.47 -5.43
C PRO A 24 -1.03 -13.93 -4.86
N SER A 25 -0.98 -13.04 -3.86
CA SER A 25 -2.19 -12.64 -3.10
C SER A 25 -3.02 -11.55 -3.78
N ASP A 26 -2.61 -11.06 -4.96
CA ASP A 26 -3.20 -9.92 -5.67
C ASP A 26 -3.40 -8.68 -4.78
N LYS A 27 -2.46 -8.48 -3.84
CA LYS A 27 -2.46 -7.38 -2.88
C LYS A 27 -1.39 -6.36 -3.23
N ILE A 28 -1.52 -5.15 -2.72
CA ILE A 28 -0.46 -4.14 -2.79
C ILE A 28 0.14 -3.99 -1.40
N MET A 29 1.46 -3.82 -1.36
CA MET A 29 2.22 -3.53 -0.15
C MET A 29 2.91 -2.17 -0.28
N VAL A 30 2.92 -1.44 0.83
CA VAL A 30 3.54 -0.13 0.96
C VAL A 30 4.49 -0.15 2.15
N PHE A 31 5.70 0.36 1.99
CA PHE A 31 6.70 0.47 3.06
C PHE A 31 6.70 1.87 3.66
N CYS A 32 6.52 1.97 4.98
CA CYS A 32 6.73 3.21 5.71
C CYS A 32 8.18 3.31 6.20
N GLU A 33 8.94 4.28 5.71
CA GLU A 33 10.34 4.49 6.14
C GLU A 33 10.44 4.98 7.58
N GLU A 34 9.49 5.79 8.07
CA GLU A 34 9.52 6.33 9.43
C GLU A 34 9.41 5.22 10.48
N THR A 35 8.49 4.28 10.26
CA THR A 35 8.24 3.16 11.18
C THR A 35 8.95 1.86 10.77
N HIS A 36 9.70 1.87 9.65
CA HIS A 36 10.34 0.68 9.07
C HIS A 36 9.40 -0.52 8.96
N THR A 37 8.15 -0.28 8.56
CA THR A 37 7.07 -1.27 8.61
C THR A 37 6.40 -1.39 7.25
N TRP A 38 6.09 -2.62 6.84
CA TRP A 38 5.28 -2.89 5.66
C TRP A 38 3.79 -2.90 6.01
N TYR A 39 2.99 -2.30 5.14
CA TYR A 39 1.54 -2.30 5.20
C TYR A 39 1.00 -3.02 3.99
N ILE A 40 -0.06 -3.81 4.15
CA ILE A 40 -0.66 -4.60 3.08
C ILE A 40 -2.13 -4.26 2.89
N SER A 41 -2.56 -4.23 1.64
CA SER A 41 -3.95 -3.94 1.29
C SER A 41 -4.91 -5.00 1.86
N PRO A 42 -6.11 -4.58 2.29
CA PRO A 42 -7.15 -5.50 2.72
C PRO A 42 -7.59 -6.40 1.55
N THR A 43 -8.13 -7.58 1.86
CA THR A 43 -8.50 -8.60 0.86
C THR A 43 -9.61 -8.13 -0.11
N ASN A 44 -10.43 -7.17 0.31
CA ASN A 44 -11.51 -6.62 -0.51
C ASN A 44 -11.12 -5.30 -1.21
N GLU A 45 -9.85 -4.91 -1.16
CA GLU A 45 -9.39 -3.69 -1.83
C GLU A 45 -9.57 -3.81 -3.36
N THR A 46 -10.07 -2.76 -3.98
CA THR A 46 -10.26 -2.66 -5.43
C THR A 46 -9.54 -1.43 -5.96
N ASP A 47 -9.30 -1.39 -7.27
CA ASP A 47 -8.71 -0.20 -7.91
C ASP A 47 -9.49 1.08 -7.60
N GLU A 48 -10.82 1.03 -7.53
CA GLU A 48 -11.65 2.18 -7.20
C GLU A 48 -11.42 2.67 -5.76
N MET A 49 -11.42 1.75 -4.78
CA MET A 49 -11.17 2.08 -3.38
C MET A 49 -9.74 2.61 -3.17
N PHE A 50 -8.76 2.03 -3.86
CA PHE A 50 -7.37 2.45 -3.80
C PHE A 50 -7.19 3.87 -4.36
N LYS A 51 -7.82 4.17 -5.50
CA LYS A 51 -7.77 5.51 -6.10
C LYS A 51 -8.52 6.55 -5.28
N ASP A 52 -9.68 6.21 -4.74
CA ASP A 52 -10.40 7.05 -3.79
C ASP A 52 -9.52 7.41 -2.59
N ARG A 53 -8.83 6.41 -2.03
CA ARG A 53 -7.86 6.59 -0.95
C ARG A 53 -6.71 7.53 -1.33
N ILE A 54 -6.12 7.39 -2.52
CA ILE A 54 -5.11 8.35 -3.02
C ILE A 54 -5.68 9.78 -3.08
N ASN A 55 -6.92 9.94 -3.57
CA ASN A 55 -7.54 11.25 -3.65
C ASN A 55 -7.79 11.84 -2.26
N ARG A 56 -8.27 11.05 -1.30
CA ARG A 56 -8.38 11.47 0.10
C ARG A 56 -7.02 11.82 0.70
N CYS A 57 -5.96 11.08 0.37
CA CYS A 57 -4.60 11.44 0.79
C CYS A 57 -4.17 12.81 0.25
N LYS A 58 -4.57 13.18 -0.97
CA LYS A 58 -4.31 14.51 -1.56
C LYS A 58 -5.06 15.61 -0.80
N GLU A 59 -6.33 15.39 -0.50
CA GLU A 59 -7.18 16.36 0.20
C GLU A 59 -6.72 16.57 1.65
N GLU A 60 -6.42 15.48 2.34
CA GLU A 60 -6.04 15.47 3.76
C GLU A 60 -4.54 15.71 3.98
N LYS A 61 -3.73 15.73 2.91
CA LYS A 61 -2.26 15.88 2.93
C LYS A 61 -1.55 14.90 3.88
N ARG A 62 -2.07 13.67 3.99
CA ARG A 62 -1.54 12.60 4.83
C ARG A 62 -1.67 11.24 4.15
N ASN A 63 -0.81 10.30 4.52
CA ASN A 63 -0.76 8.98 3.92
C ASN A 63 -1.69 8.00 4.66
N LEU A 64 -2.96 7.94 4.23
CA LEU A 64 -3.99 7.10 4.85
C LEU A 64 -3.70 5.60 4.74
N PHE A 65 -2.77 5.19 3.88
CA PHE A 65 -2.37 3.79 3.77
C PHE A 65 -1.73 3.30 5.07
N PHE A 66 -0.96 4.13 5.78
CA PHE A 66 -0.35 3.75 7.06
C PHE A 66 -1.35 3.71 8.22
N GLU A 67 -2.53 4.30 8.05
CA GLU A 67 -3.57 4.36 9.08
C GLU A 67 -4.63 3.28 8.87
N GLU A 68 -5.04 3.04 7.62
CA GLU A 68 -6.18 2.16 7.30
C GLU A 68 -5.76 0.76 6.85
N TRP A 69 -4.50 0.52 6.49
CA TRP A 69 -4.03 -0.81 6.11
C TRP A 69 -3.44 -1.59 7.27
N GLU A 70 -3.45 -2.92 7.11
CA GLU A 70 -2.90 -3.83 8.10
C GLU A 70 -1.39 -3.87 8.01
N ILE A 71 -0.72 -3.90 9.17
CA ILE A 71 0.72 -4.10 9.24
C ILE A 71 1.03 -5.52 8.77
N PHE A 72 1.81 -5.62 7.70
CA PHE A 72 2.41 -6.87 7.27
C PHE A 72 3.66 -7.13 8.10
N ASN A 73 3.53 -8.07 9.03
CA ASN A 73 4.67 -8.57 9.78
C ASN A 73 5.14 -9.88 9.09
N PRO A 74 6.19 -9.84 8.24
CA PRO A 74 6.80 -11.08 7.79
C PRO A 74 7.34 -11.73 9.06
N ASN A 75 6.71 -12.80 9.53
CA ASN A 75 7.19 -13.53 10.70
C ASN A 75 8.70 -13.69 10.58
N VAL A 76 9.42 -13.18 11.59
CA VAL A 76 10.88 -12.99 11.61
C VAL A 76 11.66 -14.31 11.43
N ASP A 77 10.94 -15.45 11.42
CA ASP A 77 11.48 -16.80 11.26
C ASP A 77 11.32 -17.40 9.85
N VAL A 78 10.82 -16.64 8.86
CA VAL A 78 10.67 -17.14 7.49
C VAL A 78 11.58 -16.36 6.53
N ILE A 79 12.74 -16.95 6.23
CA ILE A 79 13.62 -16.51 5.15
C ILE A 79 12.91 -16.87 3.83
N TYR A 80 12.55 -15.87 3.02
CA TYR A 80 12.08 -16.03 1.64
C TYR A 80 13.24 -16.25 0.68
#